data_AF-A0A7S2T708-F1
#
_entry.id   AF-A0A7S2T708-F1
#
_cell.length_a   1.000
_cell.length_b   1.000
_cell.length_c   1.000
_cell.angle_alpha   90.00
_cell.angle_beta   90.00
_cell.angle_gamma   90.00
#
_symmetry.space_group_name_H-M   'P 1'
#
loop_
_entity.id
_entity.type
_entity.pdbx_description
1 polymer ?
#
loop_
_entity_poly.entity_id
_entity_poly.type
_entity_poly.pdbx_seq_one_letter_code
_entity_poly.pdbx_strand_id
1 'polypeptide(L)'
;CNGVVIQFTYGDDSLDPVEVEEKDGNPVNFERILNLVRTRNPSNAKDSLLPQQIKNAIRKATSNETLLSGMGSLCTLRETLDKGEVCSAFQHWVERKMHTFIDEEADKLAELRETWNLGVKKKSMDKKNVGKEYLLSLNGLSQAQIDDFVSTCFSKYERELVEAGTAVG
;
A
#
# COMPACT_ATOMS: atom_id res chain seq x y z
N CYS A 1 -26.25 -51.75 0.16
CA CYS A 1 -25.73 -50.57 -0.53
C CYS A 1 -25.12 -49.65 0.53
N ASN A 2 -23.80 -49.71 0.66
CA ASN A 2 -23.03 -49.08 1.72
C ASN A 2 -22.63 -47.68 1.23
N GLY A 3 -23.13 -46.64 1.89
CA GLY A 3 -22.77 -45.25 1.62
C GLY A 3 -21.32 -45.00 2.04
N VAL A 4 -20.39 -45.26 1.13
CA VAL A 4 -19.01 -44.81 1.24
C VAL A 4 -19.00 -43.33 0.92
N VAL A 5 -18.70 -42.51 1.93
CA VAL A 5 -18.41 -41.09 1.74
C VAL A 5 -17.04 -40.98 1.10
N ILE A 6 -17.02 -40.56 -0.16
CA ILE A 6 -15.82 -40.21 -0.89
C ILE A 6 -15.60 -38.72 -0.63
N GLN A 7 -14.69 -38.41 0.30
CA GLN A 7 -13.98 -37.13 0.49
C GLN A 7 -14.63 -35.87 -0.14
N PHE A 8 -15.21 -35.00 0.70
CA PHE A 8 -15.74 -33.68 0.30
C PHE A 8 -14.70 -32.55 0.34
N THR A 9 -13.42 -32.84 0.57
CA THR A 9 -12.36 -31.82 0.57
C THR A 9 -11.35 -32.11 -0.53
N TYR A 10 -11.73 -31.67 -1.73
CA TYR A 10 -10.82 -31.33 -2.81
C TYR A 10 -11.06 -29.86 -3.12
N GLY A 11 -10.14 -28.98 -2.71
CA GLY A 11 -10.19 -27.53 -2.94
C GLY A 11 -11.01 -26.76 -1.90
N ASP A 12 -10.49 -26.66 -0.67
CA ASP A 12 -11.05 -25.81 0.40
C ASP A 12 -10.68 -24.32 0.23
N ASP A 13 -9.92 -24.00 -0.82
CA ASP A 13 -9.75 -22.63 -1.31
C ASP A 13 -10.47 -22.53 -2.65
N SER A 14 -11.70 -22.03 -2.63
CA SER A 14 -12.36 -21.48 -3.83
C SER A 14 -11.76 -20.11 -4.19
N LEU A 15 -10.44 -19.97 -4.09
CA LEU A 15 -9.69 -18.85 -4.61
C LEU A 15 -9.30 -19.20 -6.03
N ASP A 16 -9.80 -18.40 -6.97
CA ASP A 16 -9.33 -18.42 -8.36
C ASP A 16 -7.79 -18.27 -8.32
N PRO A 17 -6.99 -19.23 -8.82
CA PRO A 17 -5.52 -19.21 -8.69
C PRO A 17 -4.84 -18.05 -9.45
N VAL A 18 -5.63 -17.15 -10.03
CA VAL A 18 -5.21 -16.00 -10.82
C VAL A 18 -5.14 -14.71 -9.99
N GLU A 19 -5.78 -14.64 -8.81
CA GLU A 19 -5.82 -13.42 -7.99
C GLU A 19 -5.34 -13.62 -6.54
N VAL A 20 -4.33 -14.48 -6.33
CA VAL A 20 -3.62 -14.51 -5.05
C VAL A 20 -2.65 -13.34 -4.99
N GLU A 21 -3.17 -12.14 -4.73
CA GLU A 21 -2.35 -10.97 -4.44
C GLU A 21 -1.78 -11.08 -3.01
N GLU A 22 -0.63 -11.77 -2.95
CA GLU A 22 0.28 -12.06 -1.82
C GLU A 22 0.13 -13.40 -1.09
N LYS A 23 1.30 -14.02 -0.85
CA LYS A 23 1.49 -15.31 -0.14
C LYS A 23 1.14 -15.28 1.35
N ASP A 24 0.85 -14.11 1.92
CA ASP A 24 0.79 -13.87 3.37
C ASP A 24 -0.60 -13.45 3.89
N GLY A 25 -1.66 -13.58 3.09
CA GLY A 25 -3.04 -13.25 3.50
C GLY A 25 -3.26 -11.75 3.73
N ASN A 26 -2.49 -10.90 3.05
CA ASN A 26 -2.65 -9.45 3.10
C ASN A 26 -3.71 -9.03 2.06
N PRO A 27 -4.75 -8.27 2.44
CA PRO A 27 -5.84 -7.88 1.54
C PRO A 27 -5.44 -6.86 0.45
N VAL A 28 -4.15 -6.52 0.34
CA VAL A 28 -3.70 -5.48 -0.58
C VAL A 28 -2.26 -5.75 -0.98
N ASN A 29 -2.00 -5.98 -2.27
CA ASN A 29 -0.64 -6.01 -2.79
C ASN A 29 -0.08 -4.57 -2.93
N PHE A 30 0.73 -4.17 -1.94
CA PHE A 30 1.26 -2.80 -1.89
C PHE A 30 2.25 -2.51 -3.03
N GLU A 31 3.08 -3.48 -3.41
CA GLU A 31 4.05 -3.32 -4.50
C GLU A 31 3.33 -3.02 -5.82
N ARG A 32 2.27 -3.77 -6.12
CA ARG A 32 1.47 -3.58 -7.32
C ARG A 32 0.80 -2.20 -7.34
N ILE A 33 0.21 -1.79 -6.21
CA ILE A 33 -0.44 -0.48 -6.13
C ILE A 33 0.58 0.64 -6.26
N LEU A 34 1.74 0.53 -5.62
CA LEU A 34 2.79 1.54 -5.73
C LEU A 34 3.28 1.68 -7.17
N ASN A 35 3.47 0.57 -7.88
CA ASN A 35 3.85 0.57 -9.29
C ASN A 35 2.75 1.16 -10.19
N LEU A 36 1.48 0.86 -9.89
CA LEU A 36 0.34 1.46 -10.58
C LEU A 36 0.32 2.97 -10.40
N VAL A 37 0.47 3.46 -9.18
CA VAL A 37 0.50 4.88 -8.84
C VAL A 37 1.67 5.59 -9.52
N ARG A 38 2.87 4.99 -9.51
CA ARG A 38 4.05 5.53 -10.22
C ARG A 38 3.79 5.67 -11.73
N THR A 39 3.08 4.71 -12.31
CA THR A 39 2.74 4.72 -13.75
C THR A 39 1.64 5.73 -14.06
N ARG A 40 0.62 5.83 -13.20
CA ARG A 40 -0.54 6.72 -13.36
C ARG A 40 -0.16 8.19 -13.17
N ASN A 41 0.69 8.46 -12.17
CA ASN A 41 1.13 9.79 -11.79
C ASN A 41 2.66 9.84 -11.80
N PRO A 42 3.30 9.93 -12.99
CA PRO A 42 4.75 9.98 -13.09
C PRO A 42 5.28 11.25 -12.41
N SER A 43 6.20 11.07 -11.46
CA SER A 43 6.84 12.15 -10.71
C SER A 43 8.20 12.50 -11.30
N ASN A 44 8.57 13.78 -11.28
CA ASN A 44 9.94 14.17 -11.62
C ASN A 44 10.87 13.96 -10.42
N ALA A 45 12.18 13.93 -10.69
CA ALA A 45 13.22 13.91 -9.66
C ALA A 45 13.09 15.05 -8.64
N LYS A 46 12.60 16.22 -9.07
CA LYS A 46 12.44 17.42 -8.24
C LYS A 46 11.30 17.30 -7.24
N ASP A 47 10.31 16.48 -7.56
CA ASP A 47 9.11 16.26 -6.75
C ASP A 47 9.30 15.07 -5.80
N SER A 48 10.42 14.33 -5.93
CA SER A 48 10.79 13.25 -5.04
C SER A 48 11.11 13.78 -3.64
N LEU A 49 10.30 13.36 -2.68
CA LEU A 49 10.50 13.64 -1.27
C LEU A 49 11.78 12.97 -0.74
N LEU A 50 12.35 13.52 0.33
CA LEU A 50 13.41 12.85 1.08
C LEU A 50 12.87 11.62 1.81
N PRO A 51 13.68 10.58 2.08
CA PRO A 51 13.24 9.39 2.83
C PRO A 51 12.45 9.74 4.10
N GLN A 52 12.99 10.60 4.95
CA GLN A 52 12.29 11.06 6.17
C GLN A 52 10.98 11.79 5.88
N GLN A 53 10.89 12.54 4.77
CA GLN A 53 9.65 13.19 4.36
C GLN A 53 8.61 12.18 3.88
N ILE A 54 9.02 11.11 3.19
CA ILE A 54 8.11 10.01 2.79
C ILE A 54 7.52 9.35 4.04
N LYS A 55 8.39 8.99 5.00
CA LYS A 55 7.98 8.38 6.27
C LYS A 55 7.02 9.29 7.07
N ASN A 56 7.20 10.60 7.01
CA ASN A 56 6.28 11.55 7.66
C ASN A 56 4.99 11.76 6.87
N ALA A 57 5.07 11.78 5.53
CA ALA A 57 3.93 11.96 4.65
C ALA A 57 2.93 10.80 4.80
N ILE A 58 3.41 9.56 4.85
CA ILE A 58 2.52 8.40 5.05
C ILE A 58 1.82 8.47 6.41
N ARG A 59 2.54 8.75 7.50
CA ARG A 59 1.95 8.88 8.85
C ARG A 59 0.92 10.00 8.92
N LYS A 60 1.14 11.10 8.18
CA LYS A 60 0.18 12.20 8.07
C LYS A 60 -1.05 11.78 7.27
N ALA A 61 -0.85 11.13 6.11
CA ALA A 61 -1.93 10.67 5.24
C ALA A 61 -2.80 9.57 5.88
N THR A 62 -2.22 8.77 6.77
CA THR A 62 -2.91 7.74 7.54
C THR A 62 -3.25 8.18 8.96
N SER A 63 -3.24 9.48 9.26
CA SER A 63 -3.61 9.95 10.60
C SER A 63 -5.13 9.82 10.80
N ASN A 64 -5.57 9.64 12.05
CA ASN A 64 -6.94 9.27 12.41
C ASN A 64 -8.03 10.16 11.77
N GLU A 65 -7.79 11.46 11.58
CA GLU A 65 -8.77 12.34 10.92
C GLU A 65 -9.00 11.97 9.44
N THR A 66 -7.96 11.53 8.74
CA THR A 66 -8.02 11.12 7.33
C THR A 66 -8.54 9.69 7.19
N LEU A 67 -8.18 8.80 8.12
CA LEU A 67 -8.73 7.44 8.22
C LEU A 67 -10.25 7.48 8.40
N LEU A 68 -10.74 8.30 9.33
CA LEU A 68 -12.18 8.42 9.64
C LEU A 68 -13.00 9.05 8.49
N SER A 69 -12.39 9.95 7.71
CA SER A 69 -13.04 10.58 6.56
C SER A 69 -13.04 9.69 5.31
N GLY A 70 -11.96 8.91 5.10
CA GLY A 70 -11.85 7.96 3.99
C GLY A 70 -12.69 6.71 4.17
N MET A 71 -12.88 6.26 5.42
CA MET A 71 -13.65 5.05 5.79
C MET A 71 -15.15 5.30 5.98
N GLY A 72 -15.73 6.29 5.28
CA GLY A 72 -17.15 6.63 5.40
C GLY A 72 -18.08 5.42 5.24
N SER A 73 -17.62 4.37 4.53
CA SER A 73 -18.33 3.11 4.29
C SER A 73 -18.13 2.04 5.37
N LEU A 74 -16.95 1.92 5.99
CA LEU A 74 -16.74 0.92 7.05
C LEU A 74 -17.49 1.25 8.34
N CYS A 75 -17.68 2.53 8.66
CA CYS A 75 -18.60 2.94 9.73
C CYS A 75 -20.09 2.70 9.38
N THR A 76 -20.42 2.49 8.10
CA THR A 76 -21.77 2.13 7.63
C THR A 76 -22.01 0.64 7.43
N LEU A 77 -21.00 -0.24 7.60
CA LEU A 77 -21.16 -1.70 7.82
C LEU A 77 -21.76 -1.96 9.23
N ARG A 78 -22.88 -1.29 9.47
CA ARG A 78 -23.46 -0.87 10.74
C ARG A 78 -24.14 -1.99 11.53
N GLU A 79 -24.30 -3.17 10.94
CA GLU A 79 -25.24 -4.16 11.47
C GLU A 79 -24.65 -5.55 11.79
N THR A 80 -23.40 -5.85 11.46
CA THR A 80 -22.90 -7.24 11.53
C THR A 80 -21.58 -7.49 12.27
N LEU A 81 -20.73 -6.49 12.52
CA LEU A 81 -19.41 -6.69 13.14
C LEU A 81 -19.20 -5.80 14.38
N ASP A 82 -18.50 -6.31 15.39
CA ASP A 82 -18.13 -5.55 16.58
C ASP A 82 -17.16 -4.42 16.19
N LYS A 83 -17.62 -3.17 16.35
CA LYS A 83 -16.93 -1.96 15.89
C LYS A 83 -15.51 -1.83 16.45
N GLY A 84 -15.24 -2.39 17.63
CA GLY A 84 -13.92 -2.35 18.25
C GLY A 84 -12.88 -3.21 17.53
N GLU A 85 -13.29 -4.38 17.04
CA GLU A 85 -12.38 -5.36 16.44
C GLU A 85 -12.00 -4.97 15.00
N VAL A 86 -12.96 -4.50 14.19
CA VAL A 86 -12.68 -4.09 12.80
C VAL A 86 -11.77 -2.86 12.75
N CYS A 87 -12.04 -1.87 13.61
CA CYS A 87 -11.22 -0.67 13.69
C CYS A 87 -9.79 -0.98 14.15
N SER A 88 -9.63 -1.88 15.13
CA SER A 88 -8.30 -2.26 15.63
C SER A 88 -7.53 -3.11 14.62
N ALA A 89 -8.18 -4.03 13.90
CA ALA A 89 -7.54 -4.81 12.84
C ALA A 89 -7.06 -3.92 11.69
N PHE A 90 -7.87 -2.95 11.27
CA PHE A 90 -7.48 -1.99 10.24
C PHE A 90 -6.34 -1.08 10.70
N GLN A 91 -6.41 -0.52 11.91
CA GLN A 91 -5.33 0.28 12.48
C GLN A 91 -4.03 -0.52 12.54
N HIS A 92 -4.09 -1.76 13.01
CA HIS A 92 -2.95 -2.65 13.07
C HIS A 92 -2.38 -2.96 11.68
N TRP A 93 -3.25 -3.17 10.68
CA TRP A 93 -2.82 -3.35 9.29
C TRP A 93 -2.11 -2.11 8.74
N VAL A 94 -2.65 -0.91 8.96
CA VAL A 94 -1.99 0.34 8.56
C VAL A 94 -0.61 0.47 9.22
N GLU A 95 -0.53 0.31 10.54
CA GLU A 95 0.70 0.52 11.31
C GLU A 95 1.77 -0.57 11.08
N ARG A 96 1.37 -1.83 10.90
CA ARG A 96 2.32 -2.96 10.82
C ARG A 96 2.63 -3.43 9.42
N LYS A 97 1.75 -3.15 8.46
CA LYS A 97 1.91 -3.62 7.07
C LYS A 97 2.22 -2.43 6.17
N MET A 98 1.30 -1.47 6.08
CA MET A 98 1.47 -0.33 5.17
C MET A 98 2.65 0.56 5.57
N HIS A 99 2.78 0.93 6.85
CA HIS A 99 3.91 1.77 7.29
C HIS A 99 5.24 1.05 7.13
N THR A 100 5.32 -0.24 7.47
CA THR A 100 6.55 -1.03 7.30
C THR A 100 6.98 -1.09 5.83
N PHE A 101 6.04 -1.36 4.92
CA PHE A 101 6.33 -1.38 3.48
C PHE A 101 6.86 -0.02 2.97
N ILE A 102 6.22 1.09 3.35
CA ILE A 102 6.67 2.43 2.92
C ILE A 102 7.98 2.84 3.60
N ASP A 103 8.20 2.44 4.86
CA ASP A 103 9.45 2.70 5.55
C ASP A 103 10.61 1.97 4.86
N GLU A 104 10.42 0.70 4.45
CA GLU A 104 11.39 -0.07 3.67
C GLU A 104 11.67 0.58 2.31
N GLU A 105 10.65 1.05 1.60
CA GLU A 105 10.84 1.74 0.32
C GLU A 105 11.59 3.07 0.49
N ALA A 106 11.33 3.79 1.58
CA ALA A 106 12.07 5.00 1.93
C ALA A 106 13.53 4.68 2.27
N ASP A 107 13.82 3.55 2.92
CA ASP A 107 15.17 3.12 3.26
C ASP A 107 15.96 2.68 2.01
N LYS A 108 15.34 1.95 1.07
CA LYS A 108 15.94 1.68 -0.26
C LYS A 108 16.28 2.97 -0.99
N LEU A 109 15.41 3.98 -0.93
CA LEU A 109 15.69 5.29 -1.52
C LEU A 109 16.85 6.01 -0.81
N ALA A 110 17.00 5.84 0.51
CA ALA A 110 18.12 6.39 1.27
C ALA A 110 19.45 5.75 0.83
N GLU A 111 19.51 4.42 0.76
CA GLU A 111 20.67 3.67 0.29
C GLU A 111 21.05 4.05 -1.15
N LEU A 112 20.06 4.20 -2.04
CA LEU A 112 20.27 4.64 -3.42
C LEU A 112 20.86 6.05 -3.45
N ARG A 113 20.40 6.95 -2.59
CA ARG A 113 20.93 8.32 -2.52
C ARG A 113 22.36 8.38 -1.98
N GLU A 114 22.70 7.52 -1.03
CA GLU A 114 24.07 7.41 -0.53
C GLU A 114 25.00 6.81 -1.58
N THR A 115 24.61 5.66 -2.16
CA THR A 115 25.38 4.93 -3.17
C THR A 115 25.72 5.79 -4.40
N TRP A 116 24.75 6.57 -4.86
CA TRP A 116 24.89 7.41 -6.06
C TRP A 116 25.26 8.87 -5.74
N ASN A 117 25.53 9.17 -4.46
CA ASN A 117 25.85 10.50 -3.94
C ASN A 117 24.87 11.57 -4.49
N LEU A 118 23.58 11.36 -4.22
CA LEU A 118 22.45 12.19 -4.62
C LEU A 118 22.08 13.22 -3.55
N GLY A 119 23.07 13.69 -2.76
CA GLY A 119 22.88 14.55 -1.60
C GLY A 119 22.22 15.91 -1.89
N VAL A 120 21.72 16.55 -0.83
CA VAL A 120 20.76 17.68 -0.87
C VAL A 120 21.41 19.06 -1.15
N LYS A 121 22.70 19.18 -1.52
CA LYS A 121 23.38 20.50 -1.64
C LYS A 121 23.96 20.86 -3.02
N LYS A 122 23.18 21.73 -3.70
CA LYS A 122 23.40 22.91 -4.58
C LYS A 122 24.64 23.08 -5.51
N LYS A 123 24.28 23.56 -6.72
CA LYS A 123 25.07 24.29 -7.74
C LYS A 123 26.11 23.49 -8.53
N SER A 124 25.65 22.70 -9.48
CA SER A 124 26.16 22.80 -10.84
C SER A 124 25.10 22.30 -11.81
N MET A 125 24.86 23.07 -12.85
CA MET A 125 24.15 22.62 -14.04
C MET A 125 25.12 21.70 -14.81
N ASP A 126 25.50 20.58 -14.22
CA ASP A 126 26.33 19.58 -14.90
C ASP A 126 25.44 18.80 -15.86
N LYS A 127 25.63 19.04 -17.15
CA LYS A 127 24.95 18.34 -18.27
C LYS A 127 25.10 16.81 -18.25
N LYS A 128 25.79 16.23 -17.25
CA LYS A 128 25.98 14.79 -17.01
C LYS A 128 25.01 14.18 -15.99
N ASN A 129 24.12 14.95 -15.36
CA ASN A 129 23.25 14.46 -14.28
C ASN A 129 21.93 13.78 -14.72
N VAL A 130 21.70 13.56 -16.01
CA VAL A 130 20.45 12.94 -16.53
C VAL A 130 20.22 11.56 -15.90
N GLY A 131 21.26 10.75 -15.71
CA GLY A 131 21.13 9.44 -15.05
C GLY A 131 20.70 9.54 -13.58
N LYS A 132 21.18 10.56 -12.86
CA LYS A 132 20.83 10.78 -11.44
C LYS A 132 19.39 11.25 -11.27
N GLU A 133 18.95 12.17 -12.14
CA GLU A 133 17.55 12.60 -12.16
C GLU A 133 16.63 11.45 -12.56
N TYR A 134 17.00 10.65 -13.56
CA TYR A 134 16.23 9.50 -13.98
C TYR A 134 16.05 8.47 -12.85
N LEU A 135 17.11 8.15 -12.11
CA LEU A 135 17.04 7.26 -10.94
C LEU A 135 16.08 7.78 -9.86
N LEU A 136 16.07 9.08 -9.61
CA LEU A 136 15.13 9.70 -8.66
C LEU A 136 13.71 9.75 -9.19
N SER A 137 13.49 9.94 -10.49
CA SER A 137 12.14 9.87 -11.07
C SER A 137 11.54 8.47 -11.02
N LEU A 138 12.38 7.43 -11.09
CA LEU A 138 11.93 6.03 -11.03
C LEU A 138 11.65 5.57 -9.60
N ASN A 139 12.57 5.86 -8.67
CA ASN A 139 12.54 5.31 -7.31
C ASN A 139 11.95 6.29 -6.28
N GLY A 140 11.92 7.58 -6.60
CA GLY A 140 11.37 8.61 -5.74
C GLY A 140 9.84 8.53 -5.62
N LEU A 141 9.33 9.11 -4.54
CA LEU A 141 7.90 9.30 -4.32
C LEU A 141 7.58 10.78 -4.10
N SER A 142 6.55 11.28 -4.77
CA SER A 142 5.97 12.60 -4.51
C SER A 142 4.83 12.52 -3.49
N GLN A 143 4.44 13.66 -2.93
CA GLN A 143 3.29 13.72 -2.02
C GLN A 143 2.00 13.23 -2.69
N ALA A 144 1.77 13.63 -3.94
CA ALA A 144 0.58 13.22 -4.69
C ALA A 144 0.53 11.71 -4.94
N GLN A 145 1.68 11.07 -5.15
CA GLN A 145 1.76 9.61 -5.26
C GLN A 145 1.48 8.92 -3.92
N ILE A 146 1.95 9.48 -2.80
CA ILE A 146 1.64 8.93 -1.47
C ILE A 146 0.13 9.01 -1.18
N ASP A 147 -0.49 10.14 -1.52
CA ASP A 147 -1.94 10.32 -1.29
C ASP A 147 -2.77 9.37 -2.19
N ASP A 148 -2.42 9.21 -3.46
CA ASP A 148 -3.07 8.26 -4.39
C ASP A 148 -2.87 6.79 -3.96
N PHE A 149 -1.67 6.47 -3.47
CA PHE A 149 -1.36 5.15 -2.91
C PHE A 149 -2.24 4.83 -1.70
N VAL A 150 -2.30 5.73 -0.71
CA VAL A 150 -3.09 5.52 0.51
C VAL A 150 -4.57 5.36 0.19
N SER A 151 -5.12 6.26 -0.61
CA SER A 151 -6.53 6.20 -1.01
C SER A 151 -6.86 4.91 -1.77
N THR A 152 -6.02 4.49 -2.71
CA THR A 152 -6.21 3.25 -3.47
C THR A 152 -6.15 2.01 -2.56
N CYS A 153 -5.20 1.99 -1.61
CA CYS A 153 -5.09 0.90 -0.65
C CYS A 153 -6.31 0.80 0.26
N PHE A 154 -6.81 1.94 0.76
CA PHE A 154 -8.00 1.95 1.63
C PHE A 154 -9.24 1.47 0.87
N SER A 155 -9.49 1.97 -0.34
CA SER A 155 -10.63 1.53 -1.15
C SER A 155 -10.57 0.02 -1.47
N LYS A 156 -9.38 -0.54 -1.70
CA LYS A 156 -9.22 -1.99 -1.92
C LYS A 156 -9.46 -2.80 -0.64
N TYR A 157 -8.89 -2.37 0.48
CA TYR A 157 -9.11 -3.00 1.77
C TYR A 157 -10.61 -3.05 2.13
N GLU A 158 -11.33 -1.94 1.94
CA GLU A 158 -12.78 -1.89 2.18
C GLU A 158 -13.56 -2.87 1.32
N ARG A 159 -13.23 -2.95 0.02
CA ARG A 159 -13.90 -3.86 -0.91
C ARG A 159 -13.70 -5.32 -0.54
N GLU A 160 -12.46 -5.70 -0.20
CA GLU A 160 -12.16 -7.09 0.19
C GLU A 160 -12.81 -7.47 1.53
N LEU A 161 -12.93 -6.52 2.46
CA LEU A 161 -13.66 -6.74 3.72
C LEU A 161 -15.17 -6.92 3.50
N VAL A 162 -15.77 -6.18 2.56
CA VAL A 162 -17.19 -6.36 2.18
C VAL A 162 -17.43 -7.72 1.51
N GLU A 163 -16.54 -8.14 0.62
CA GLU A 163 -16.63 -9.43 -0.08
C GLU A 163 -16.47 -10.59 0.90
N ALA A 164 -15.52 -10.51 1.84
CA ALA A 164 -15.33 -11.51 2.90
C ALA A 164 -16.54 -11.59 3.85
N GLY A 165 -17.19 -10.47 4.18
CA GLY A 165 -18.37 -10.42 5.05
C GLY A 165 -19.69 -10.84 4.38
N THR A 166 -19.75 -10.83 3.04
CA THR A 166 -20.95 -11.21 2.27
C THR A 166 -20.96 -12.70 1.89
N ALA A 167 -19.80 -13.38 1.96
CA ALA A 167 -19.64 -14.80 1.68
C ALA A 167 -20.04 -15.72 2.85
N VAL A 168 -21.21 -15.48 3.44
CA VAL A 168 -21.84 -16.38 4.40
C VAL A 168 -23.27 -16.68 3.91
N GLY A 169 -23.38 -17.79 3.18
CA GLY A 169 -24.64 -18.48 2.90
C GLY A 169 -24.96 -19.50 3.98
#